data_AF-A0A3N4GEY0-F1
#
_entry.id   AF-A0A3N4GEY0-F1
#
_cell.length_a   1.000
_cell.length_b   1.000
_cell.length_c   1.000
_cell.angle_alpha   90.00
_cell.angle_beta   90.00
_cell.angle_gamma   90.00
#
_symmetry.space_group_name_H-M   'P 1'
#
loop_
_entity.id
_entity.type
_entity.pdbx_description
1 polymer ?
#
loop_
_entity_poly.entity_id
_entity_poly.type
_entity_poly.pdbx_seq_one_letter_code
_entity_poly.pdbx_strand_id
1 'polypeptide(L)'
;MDFHMKLPRSGKDFVIFLLIVSLISVNTIGPTITMYQMGFSLETWKMTLKVLPFIWIAVVILVLLTHPIAEKMTQNFLSEGDSFNATLTVNILFNVFLMSISMTIIGTWIGMGQISWLPFQTFHINWPRNFAIAFAIEALVAQPIARQVLFMMHKRQDAQAVAED
;
A
#
# COMPACT_ATOMS: atom_id res chain seq x y z
N MET A 1 -21.83 3.29 -13.49
CA MET A 1 -22.53 2.33 -12.62
C MET A 1 -21.64 1.16 -12.14
N ASP A 2 -20.44 0.92 -12.70
CA ASP A 2 -19.57 -0.21 -12.28
C ASP A 2 -18.59 0.06 -11.11
N PHE A 3 -18.46 1.30 -10.63
CA PHE A 3 -17.36 1.68 -9.73
C PHE A 3 -17.60 1.37 -8.25
N HIS A 4 -18.86 1.33 -7.79
CA HIS A 4 -19.21 0.82 -6.45
C HIS A 4 -18.87 -0.67 -6.30
N MET A 5 -18.67 -1.39 -7.41
CA MET A 5 -18.19 -2.77 -7.39
C MET A 5 -16.66 -2.86 -7.16
N LYS A 6 -15.92 -1.76 -7.23
CA LYS A 6 -14.44 -1.74 -7.06
C LYS A 6 -14.01 -1.27 -5.66
N LEU A 7 -14.96 -0.95 -4.79
CA LEU A 7 -14.73 -0.55 -3.41
C LEU A 7 -15.14 -1.67 -2.46
N PRO A 8 -14.47 -1.80 -1.30
CA PRO A 8 -14.95 -2.66 -0.24
C PRO A 8 -16.39 -2.28 0.15
N ARG A 9 -17.34 -3.23 0.10
CA ARG A 9 -18.73 -3.01 0.54
C ARG A 9 -18.94 -3.44 1.98
N SER A 10 -18.07 -4.31 2.50
CA SER A 10 -18.11 -4.87 3.84
C SER A 10 -16.72 -4.91 4.49
N GLY A 11 -16.67 -5.15 5.80
CA GLY A 11 -15.40 -5.37 6.51
C GLY A 11 -14.62 -6.57 5.97
N LYS A 12 -15.30 -7.60 5.45
CA LYS A 12 -14.66 -8.74 4.79
C LYS A 12 -13.96 -8.31 3.50
N ASP A 13 -14.62 -7.50 2.67
CA ASP A 13 -14.02 -6.99 1.43
C ASP A 13 -12.81 -6.09 1.73
N PHE A 14 -12.88 -5.32 2.82
CA PHE A 14 -11.77 -4.48 3.25
C PHE A 14 -10.56 -5.32 3.66
N VAL A 15 -10.76 -6.41 4.41
CA VAL A 15 -9.67 -7.34 4.77
C VAL A 15 -9.06 -7.98 3.53
N ILE A 16 -9.87 -8.44 2.57
CA ILE A 16 -9.39 -9.03 1.33
C ILE A 16 -8.58 -8.01 0.52
N PHE A 17 -9.13 -6.80 0.39
CA PHE A 17 -8.48 -5.69 -0.28
C PHE A 17 -7.11 -5.37 0.35
N LEU A 18 -7.08 -5.23 1.67
CA LEU A 18 -5.87 -4.96 2.44
C LEU A 18 -4.83 -6.08 2.27
N LEU A 19 -5.24 -7.34 2.29
CA LEU A 19 -4.34 -8.48 2.10
C LEU A 19 -3.71 -8.47 0.71
N ILE A 20 -4.51 -8.26 -0.34
CA ILE A 20 -4.00 -8.22 -1.72
C ILE A 20 -3.01 -7.06 -1.88
N VAL A 21 -3.39 -5.86 -1.47
CA VAL A 21 -2.54 -4.67 -1.55
C VAL A 21 -1.24 -4.90 -0.78
N SER A 22 -1.32 -5.26 0.50
CA SER A 22 -0.15 -5.39 1.36
C SER A 22 0.81 -6.49 0.90
N LEU A 23 0.30 -7.63 0.41
CA LEU A 23 1.14 -8.72 -0.09
C LEU A 23 1.82 -8.36 -1.39
N ILE A 24 1.11 -7.74 -2.34
CA ILE A 24 1.74 -7.26 -3.58
C ILE A 24 2.81 -6.22 -3.25
N SER A 25 2.45 -5.22 -2.45
CA SER A 25 3.33 -4.09 -2.12
C SER A 25 4.59 -4.56 -1.37
N VAL A 26 4.48 -5.42 -0.35
CA VAL A 26 5.66 -5.87 0.39
C VAL A 26 6.61 -6.71 -0.48
N ASN A 27 6.07 -7.60 -1.33
CA ASN A 27 6.86 -8.50 -2.18
C ASN A 27 7.48 -7.80 -3.39
N THR A 28 7.05 -6.58 -3.72
CA THR A 28 7.57 -5.82 -4.86
C THR A 28 8.42 -4.64 -4.40
N ILE A 29 7.88 -3.78 -3.53
CA ILE A 29 8.52 -2.56 -3.06
C ILE A 29 9.77 -2.89 -2.24
N GLY A 30 9.66 -3.78 -1.25
CA GLY A 30 10.77 -4.15 -0.36
C GLY A 30 12.00 -4.65 -1.14
N PRO A 31 11.86 -5.71 -1.96
CA PRO A 31 12.94 -6.19 -2.81
C PRO A 31 13.50 -5.14 -3.77
N THR A 32 12.64 -4.32 -4.40
CA THR A 32 13.08 -3.28 -5.34
C THR A 32 13.94 -2.23 -4.64
N ILE A 33 13.51 -1.72 -3.49
CA ILE A 33 14.28 -0.75 -2.70
C ILE A 33 15.60 -1.37 -2.24
N THR A 34 15.55 -2.58 -1.70
CA THR A 34 16.74 -3.24 -1.15
C THR A 34 17.77 -3.55 -2.23
N MET A 35 17.36 -4.07 -3.39
CA MET A 35 18.28 -4.31 -4.52
C MET A 35 18.85 -3.01 -5.09
N TYR A 36 18.07 -1.92 -5.09
CA TYR A 36 18.59 -0.61 -5.48
C TYR A 36 19.67 -0.10 -4.53
N GLN A 37 19.57 -0.40 -3.22
CA GLN A 37 20.52 0.06 -2.21
C GLN A 37 21.77 -0.83 -2.10
N MET A 38 21.58 -2.15 -2.07
CA MET A 38 22.64 -3.13 -1.79
C MET A 38 23.16 -3.85 -3.04
N GLY A 39 22.60 -3.55 -4.21
CA GLY A 39 22.95 -4.17 -5.48
C GLY A 39 22.02 -5.33 -5.86
N PHE A 40 21.86 -5.52 -7.17
CA PHE A 40 21.01 -6.55 -7.75
C PHE A 40 21.72 -7.90 -7.74
N SER A 41 21.33 -8.76 -6.78
CA SER A 41 21.82 -10.13 -6.70
C SER A 41 20.76 -11.06 -6.10
N LEU A 42 20.85 -12.35 -6.40
CA LEU A 42 19.99 -13.37 -5.77
C LEU A 42 20.23 -13.46 -4.25
N GLU A 43 21.42 -13.09 -3.79
CA GLU A 43 21.76 -13.06 -2.37
C GLU A 43 21.00 -11.93 -1.65
N THR A 44 21.06 -10.71 -2.20
CA THR A 44 20.31 -9.54 -1.72
C THR A 44 18.80 -9.84 -1.68
N TRP A 45 18.29 -10.52 -2.71
CA TRP A 45 16.89 -10.93 -2.76
C TRP A 45 16.54 -11.91 -1.63
N LYS A 46 17.33 -12.98 -1.46
CA LYS A 46 17.13 -13.97 -0.38
C LYS A 46 17.22 -13.34 1.02
N MET A 47 18.14 -12.40 1.23
CA MET A 47 18.23 -11.66 2.49
C MET A 47 16.96 -10.86 2.74
N THR A 48 16.45 -10.18 1.71
CA THR A 48 15.20 -9.41 1.81
C THR A 48 14.02 -10.30 2.19
N LEU A 49 13.91 -11.50 1.59
CA LEU A 49 12.82 -12.44 1.90
C LEU A 49 12.76 -12.83 3.39
N LYS A 50 13.90 -12.89 4.09
CA LYS A 50 13.93 -13.21 5.53
C LYS A 50 13.34 -12.09 6.39
N VAL A 51 13.45 -10.84 5.94
CA VAL A 51 13.00 -9.66 6.69
C VAL A 51 11.56 -9.27 6.30
N LEU A 52 11.08 -9.69 5.12
CA LEU A 52 9.75 -9.38 4.60
C LEU A 52 8.59 -9.65 5.57
N PRO A 53 8.54 -10.76 6.34
CA PRO A 53 7.43 -11.01 7.26
C PRO A 53 7.28 -9.90 8.31
N PHE A 54 8.38 -9.37 8.83
CA PHE A 54 8.38 -8.27 9.79
C PHE A 54 7.97 -6.95 9.16
N ILE A 55 8.45 -6.68 7.95
CA ILE A 55 8.05 -5.51 7.15
C ILE A 55 6.54 -5.56 6.86
N TRP A 56 6.02 -6.72 6.49
CA TRP A 56 4.60 -6.89 6.17
C TRP A 56 3.69 -6.60 7.37
N ILE A 57 4.04 -7.11 8.56
CA ILE A 57 3.29 -6.80 9.79
C ILE A 57 3.31 -5.29 10.06
N ALA A 58 4.47 -4.65 9.95
CA ALA A 58 4.59 -3.20 10.14
C ALA A 58 3.74 -2.41 9.12
N VAL A 59 3.73 -2.83 7.85
CA VAL A 59 2.90 -2.22 6.80
C VAL A 59 1.43 -2.37 7.12
N VAL A 60 0.95 -3.56 7.49
CA VAL A 60 -0.47 -3.78 7.83
C VAL A 60 -0.90 -2.89 9.00
N ILE A 61 -0.10 -2.84 10.06
CA ILE A 61 -0.37 -1.96 11.21
C ILE A 61 -0.41 -0.49 10.78
N LEU A 62 0.57 -0.04 9.99
CA LEU A 62 0.63 1.35 9.54
C LEU A 62 -0.53 1.70 8.61
N VAL A 63 -0.96 0.81 7.70
CA VAL A 63 -2.15 1.06 6.87
C VAL A 63 -3.35 1.33 7.75
N LEU A 64 -3.60 0.50 8.76
CA LEU A 64 -4.75 0.65 9.66
C LEU A 64 -4.70 1.95 10.47
N LEU A 65 -3.50 2.37 10.89
CA LEU A 65 -3.30 3.62 11.65
C LEU A 65 -3.38 4.87 10.77
N THR A 66 -2.85 4.81 9.54
CA THR A 66 -2.71 5.97 8.66
C THR A 66 -3.91 6.18 7.76
N HIS A 67 -4.69 5.14 7.44
CA HIS A 67 -5.85 5.26 6.55
C HIS A 67 -6.88 6.30 7.03
N PRO A 68 -7.35 6.32 8.29
CA PRO A 68 -8.33 7.31 8.73
C PRO A 68 -7.79 8.74 8.63
N ILE A 69 -6.48 8.91 8.84
CA ILE A 69 -5.79 10.21 8.75
C ILE A 69 -5.73 10.64 7.28
N ALA A 70 -5.32 9.75 6.38
CA ALA A 70 -5.26 9.99 4.94
C ALA A 70 -6.64 10.31 4.37
N GLU A 71 -7.68 9.63 4.82
CA GLU A 71 -9.06 9.87 4.41
C GLU A 71 -9.52 11.28 4.82
N LYS A 72 -9.24 11.69 6.06
CA LYS A 72 -9.53 13.05 6.53
C LYS A 72 -8.75 14.11 5.73
N MET A 73 -7.48 13.86 5.42
CA MET A 73 -6.68 14.76 4.56
C MET A 73 -7.26 14.85 3.15
N THR A 74 -7.73 13.73 2.60
CA THR A 74 -8.37 13.67 1.28
C THR A 74 -9.63 14.51 1.24
N GLN A 75 -10.51 14.34 2.23
CA GLN A 75 -11.77 15.09 2.34
C GLN A 75 -11.53 16.59 2.52
N ASN A 76 -10.49 16.99 3.26
CA ASN A 76 -10.13 18.39 3.42
C ASN A 76 -9.49 19.02 2.18
N PHE A 77 -8.87 18.20 1.31
CA PHE A 77 -8.17 18.68 0.11
C PHE A 77 -9.10 18.79 -1.11
N LEU A 78 -10.17 18.00 -1.15
CA LEU A 78 -11.09 17.93 -2.29
C LEU A 78 -12.36 18.74 -2.05
N SER A 79 -12.95 19.21 -3.14
CA SER A 79 -14.25 19.89 -3.14
C SER A 79 -15.39 18.89 -3.40
N GLU A 80 -16.61 19.22 -2.97
CA GLU A 80 -17.79 18.35 -3.10
C GLU A 80 -18.17 17.97 -4.54
N GLY A 81 -17.62 18.66 -5.55
CA GLY A 81 -17.82 18.39 -6.97
C GLY A 81 -16.70 17.59 -7.65
N ASP A 82 -15.63 17.21 -6.93
CA ASP A 82 -14.50 16.52 -7.54
C ASP A 82 -14.84 15.10 -7.99
N SER A 83 -14.24 14.68 -9.10
CA SER A 83 -14.48 13.35 -9.64
C SER A 83 -14.01 12.27 -8.66
N PHE A 84 -14.74 11.16 -8.59
CA PHE A 84 -14.37 10.02 -7.77
C PHE A 84 -12.95 9.49 -8.04
N ASN A 85 -12.48 9.56 -9.29
CA ASN A 85 -11.11 9.18 -9.63
C ASN A 85 -10.08 10.13 -9.00
N ALA A 86 -10.36 11.43 -8.94
CA ALA A 86 -9.52 12.38 -8.23
C ALA A 86 -9.51 12.06 -6.72
N THR A 87 -10.67 11.75 -6.14
CA THR A 87 -10.76 11.30 -4.74
C THR A 87 -9.90 10.09 -4.47
N LEU A 88 -9.97 9.09 -5.34
CA LEU A 88 -9.18 7.88 -5.22
C LEU A 88 -7.69 8.16 -5.33
N THR A 89 -7.26 8.92 -6.34
CA THR A 89 -5.84 9.24 -6.56
C THR A 89 -5.26 10.02 -5.39
N VAL A 90 -5.98 11.03 -4.88
CA VAL A 90 -5.55 11.82 -3.72
C VAL A 90 -5.51 10.97 -2.45
N ASN A 91 -6.48 10.07 -2.28
CA ASN A 91 -6.48 9.15 -1.14
C ASN A 91 -5.28 8.19 -1.18
N ILE A 92 -4.97 7.60 -2.34
CA ILE A 92 -3.77 6.78 -2.52
C ILE A 92 -2.52 7.59 -2.23
N LEU A 93 -2.45 8.83 -2.74
CA LEU A 93 -1.31 9.72 -2.51
C LEU A 93 -1.09 9.96 -1.01
N PHE A 94 -2.11 10.36 -0.26
CA PHE A 94 -1.97 10.61 1.17
C PHE A 94 -1.68 9.35 1.98
N ASN A 95 -2.30 8.22 1.63
CA ASN A 95 -2.01 6.94 2.27
C ASN A 95 -0.54 6.56 2.09
N VAL A 96 -0.06 6.52 0.83
CA VAL A 96 1.33 6.16 0.55
C VAL A 96 2.30 7.17 1.13
N PHE A 97 1.96 8.46 1.12
CA PHE A 97 2.79 9.51 1.69
C PHE A 97 3.01 9.30 3.19
N LEU A 98 1.92 9.14 3.97
CA LEU A 98 1.99 8.91 5.41
C LEU A 98 2.74 7.61 5.73
N MET A 99 2.38 6.52 5.05
CA MET A 99 3.05 5.23 5.23
C MET A 99 4.53 5.30 4.87
N SER A 100 4.90 6.00 3.80
CA SER A 100 6.29 6.08 3.34
C SER A 100 7.18 6.84 4.32
N ILE A 101 6.68 7.91 4.93
CA ILE A 101 7.41 8.62 6.00
C ILE A 101 7.69 7.66 7.16
N SER A 102 6.65 6.98 7.66
CA SER A 102 6.78 6.04 8.78
C SER A 102 7.67 4.84 8.42
N MET A 103 7.49 4.24 7.25
CA MET A 103 8.25 3.08 6.78
C MET A 103 9.69 3.39 6.45
N THR A 104 10.04 4.62 6.11
CA THR A 104 11.46 4.98 5.92
C THR A 104 12.23 4.87 7.23
N ILE A 105 11.58 5.18 8.36
CA ILE A 105 12.19 5.04 9.69
C ILE A 105 12.09 3.59 10.16
N ILE A 106 10.86 3.06 10.22
CA ILE A 106 10.57 1.73 10.77
C ILE A 106 11.20 0.63 9.92
N GLY A 107 11.11 0.72 8.60
CA GLY A 107 11.71 -0.24 7.67
C GLY A 107 13.23 -0.27 7.78
N THR A 108 13.87 0.87 8.04
CA THR A 108 15.33 0.92 8.30
C THR A 108 15.68 0.21 9.60
N TRP A 109 14.94 0.44 10.69
CA TRP A 109 15.16 -0.29 11.95
C TRP A 109 14.95 -1.80 11.82
N ILE A 110 13.89 -2.21 11.11
CA ILE A 110 13.62 -3.62 10.84
C ILE A 110 14.75 -4.23 9.99
N GLY A 111 15.19 -3.54 8.94
CA GLY A 111 16.28 -3.99 8.07
C GLY A 111 17.63 -4.11 8.79
N MET A 112 17.93 -3.20 9.71
CA MET A 112 19.16 -3.23 10.51
C MET A 112 19.07 -4.17 11.72
N GLY A 113 17.86 -4.57 12.14
CA GLY A 113 17.63 -5.31 13.39
C GLY A 113 17.93 -4.50 14.66
N GLN A 114 18.07 -3.17 14.56
CA GLN A 114 18.37 -2.29 15.69
C GLN A 114 17.73 -0.91 15.52
N ILE A 115 17.37 -0.30 16.64
CA ILE A 115 16.89 1.09 16.69
C ILE A 115 18.11 2.00 16.74
N SER A 116 18.23 2.90 15.78
CA SER A 116 19.32 3.87 15.69
C SER A 116 18.86 5.22 15.16
N TRP A 117 19.74 6.22 15.21
CA TRP A 117 19.46 7.57 14.69
C TRP A 117 19.69 7.72 13.18
N LEU A 118 20.27 6.70 12.54
CA LEU A 118 20.60 6.68 11.12
C LEU A 118 19.43 7.02 10.17
N PRO A 119 18.19 6.50 10.36
CA PRO A 119 17.09 6.83 9.46
C PRO A 119 16.73 8.32 9.46
N PHE A 120 16.97 9.05 10.54
CA PHE A 120 16.72 10.49 10.58
C PHE A 120 17.78 11.28 9.83
N GLN A 121 19.04 10.85 9.91
CA GLN A 121 20.15 11.49 9.19
C GLN A 121 20.06 11.27 7.68
N THR A 122 19.68 10.05 7.28
CA THR A 122 19.59 9.66 5.86
C THR A 122 18.19 9.87 5.27
N PHE A 123 17.25 10.39 6.06
CA PHE A 123 15.84 10.53 5.69
C PHE A 123 15.68 11.28 4.36
N HIS A 124 16.28 12.45 4.23
CA HIS A 124 16.13 13.31 3.06
C HIS A 124 16.64 12.68 1.76
N ILE A 125 17.59 11.74 1.86
CA ILE A 125 18.16 11.04 0.72
C ILE A 125 17.32 9.80 0.39
N ASN A 126 16.93 9.04 1.41
CA ASN A 126 16.26 7.76 1.23
C ASN A 126 14.75 7.88 0.98
N TRP A 127 14.09 8.79 1.69
CA TRP A 127 12.64 8.94 1.66
C TRP A 127 12.10 9.27 0.26
N PRO A 128 12.60 10.28 -0.49
CA PRO A 128 12.03 10.64 -1.79
C PRO A 128 12.05 9.49 -2.79
N ARG A 129 13.18 8.75 -2.85
CA ARG A 129 13.33 7.57 -3.70
C ARG A 129 12.35 6.47 -3.27
N ASN A 130 12.32 6.14 -1.98
CA ASN A 130 11.49 5.06 -1.46
C ASN A 130 10.00 5.37 -1.65
N PHE A 131 9.60 6.62 -1.42
CA PHE A 131 8.26 7.13 -1.69
C PHE A 131 7.90 7.00 -3.17
N ALA A 132 8.76 7.44 -4.09
CA ALA A 132 8.48 7.38 -5.52
C ALA A 132 8.27 5.93 -6.01
N ILE A 133 9.13 5.00 -5.57
CA ILE A 133 9.01 3.57 -5.89
C ILE A 133 7.70 3.01 -5.32
N ALA A 134 7.44 3.27 -4.03
CA ALA A 134 6.23 2.79 -3.36
C ALA A 134 4.96 3.33 -4.02
N PHE A 135 4.91 4.62 -4.30
CA PHE A 135 3.77 5.27 -4.94
C PHE A 135 3.53 4.74 -6.36
N ALA A 136 4.58 4.57 -7.16
CA ALA A 136 4.45 4.02 -8.51
C ALA A 136 3.88 2.60 -8.48
N ILE A 137 4.41 1.73 -7.63
CA ILE A 137 3.91 0.35 -7.49
C ILE A 137 2.48 0.33 -6.95
N GLU A 138 2.19 1.13 -5.93
CA GLU A 138 0.87 1.17 -5.31
C GLU A 138 -0.20 1.63 -6.31
N ALA A 139 0.06 2.75 -7.00
CA ALA A 139 -0.89 3.37 -7.92
C ALA A 139 -1.07 2.57 -9.22
N LEU A 140 0.00 1.96 -9.75
CA LEU A 140 -0.03 1.28 -11.05
C LEU A 140 -0.32 -0.22 -10.95
N VAL A 141 0.00 -0.86 -9.82
CA VAL A 141 -0.03 -2.32 -9.69
C VAL A 141 -0.93 -2.76 -8.54
N ALA A 142 -0.59 -2.43 -7.29
CA ALA A 142 -1.27 -3.00 -6.13
C ALA A 142 -2.75 -2.60 -6.06
N GLN A 143 -3.04 -1.30 -6.16
CA GLN A 143 -4.41 -0.76 -6.08
C GLN A 143 -5.28 -1.21 -7.27
N PRO A 144 -4.82 -1.14 -8.54
CA PRO A 144 -5.62 -1.63 -9.67
C PRO A 144 -5.94 -3.12 -9.57
N ILE A 145 -4.98 -3.96 -9.19
CA ILE A 145 -5.20 -5.41 -9.05
C ILE A 145 -6.22 -5.69 -7.93
N ALA A 146 -6.05 -5.09 -6.76
CA ALA A 146 -6.96 -5.29 -5.63
C ALA A 146 -8.40 -4.87 -5.98
N ARG A 147 -8.57 -3.73 -6.66
CA ARG A 147 -9.88 -3.24 -7.12
C ARG A 147 -10.51 -4.13 -8.18
N GLN A 148 -9.70 -4.69 -9.07
CA GLN A 148 -10.18 -5.63 -10.08
C GLN A 148 -10.64 -6.94 -9.45
N VAL A 149 -9.94 -7.44 -8.43
CA VAL A 149 -10.37 -8.62 -7.67
C VAL A 149 -11.72 -8.39 -7.00
N LEU A 150 -11.90 -7.25 -6.32
CA LEU A 150 -13.19 -6.89 -5.73
C LEU A 150 -14.30 -6.80 -6.79
N PHE A 151 -14.02 -6.20 -7.95
CA PHE A 151 -14.98 -6.14 -9.06
C PHE A 151 -15.46 -7.52 -9.49
N MET A 152 -14.52 -8.45 -9.68
CA MET A 152 -14.84 -9.82 -10.08
C MET A 152 -15.62 -10.57 -9.00
N MET A 153 -15.30 -10.34 -7.73
CA MET A 153 -16.01 -10.94 -6.60
C MET A 153 -17.45 -10.44 -6.50
N HIS A 154 -17.65 -9.12 -6.52
CA HIS A 154 -18.99 -8.54 -6.44
C HIS A 154 -19.86 -8.94 -7.64
N LYS A 155 -19.29 -8.96 -8.85
CA LYS A 155 -20.03 -9.40 -10.05
C LYS A 155 -20.52 -10.85 -9.92
N ARG A 156 -19.73 -11.73 -9.30
CA ARG A 156 -20.12 -13.13 -9.05
C ARG A 156 -21.21 -13.23 -7.99
N GLN A 157 -21.09 -12.48 -6.91
CA GLN A 157 -22.10 -12.44 -5.84
C GLN A 157 -23.43 -11.91 -6.36
N ASP A 158 -23.41 -10.79 -7.09
CA ASP A 158 -24.60 -10.18 -7.67
C ASP A 158 -25.26 -11.14 -8.70
N ALA A 159 -24.48 -11.91 -9.47
CA ALA A 159 -25.01 -12.90 -10.41
C ALA A 159 -25.60 -14.16 -9.73
N GLN A 160 -25.06 -14.55 -8.57
CA GLN A 160 -25.60 -15.67 -7.77
C GLN A 160 -26.92 -15.28 -7.11
N ALA A 161 -27.00 -14.07 -6.55
CA ALA A 161 -28.24 -13.56 -5.95
C ALA A 161 -29.40 -13.54 -6.94
N VAL A 162 -29.15 -13.10 -8.18
CA VAL A 162 -30.17 -13.09 -9.26
C VAL A 162 -30.55 -14.50 -9.74
N ALA A 163 -29.72 -15.52 -9.50
CA ALA A 163 -30.01 -16.90 -9.86
C ALA A 163 -30.75 -17.69 -8.77
N GLU A 164 -30.78 -17.16 -7.54
CA GLU A 164 -31.48 -17.73 -6.39
C GLU A 164 -32.90 -17.15 -6.18
N ASP A 165 -33.22 -16.03 -6.84
CA ASP A 165 -34.55 -15.40 -6.94
C ASP A 165 -35.39 -15.92 -8.13
#